data_AF-G9KC71-F1
#
_entry.id   AF-G9KC71-F1
#
_cell.length_a   1.000
_cell.length_b   1.000
_cell.length_c   1.000
_cell.angle_alpha   90.00
_cell.angle_beta   90.00
_cell.angle_gamma   90.00
#
_symmetry.space_group_name_H-M   'P 1'
#
loop_
_entity.id
_entity.type
_entity.pdbx_description
1 polymer ?
#
loop_
_entity_poly.entity_id
_entity_poly.type
_entity_poly.pdbx_seq_one_letter_code
_entity_poly.pdbx_strand_id
1 'polypeptide(L)' 'QQFNMHVFKLEQEEYMKEQIPWTLIDFYDNQPCINLIESKLGILDLLDEECKMPKGTDDTWAQKLYNTHLNKCALFE' A
#
# COMPACT_ATOMS: atom_id res chain seq x y z
N GLN A 1 2.19 -3.96 -7.11
CA GLN A 1 1.06 -4.88 -7.33
C GLN A 1 1.07 -5.59 -8.69
N GLN A 2 1.00 -4.89 -9.84
CA GLN A 2 0.84 -5.52 -11.17
C GLN A 2 1.88 -6.60 -11.50
N PHE A 3 3.17 -6.34 -11.27
CA PHE A 3 4.24 -7.32 -11.52
C PHE A 3 4.07 -8.58 -10.65
N ASN A 4 3.95 -8.41 -9.33
CA ASN A 4 3.79 -9.53 -8.40
C ASN A 4 2.55 -10.37 -8.73
N MET A 5 1.40 -9.73 -8.98
CA MET A 5 0.15 -10.43 -9.32
C MET A 5 0.22 -11.15 -10.67
N HIS A 6 0.76 -10.49 -11.69
CA HIS A 6 0.75 -11.01 -13.05
C HIS A 6 1.76 -12.15 -13.23
N VAL A 7 2.99 -11.96 -12.73
CA VAL A 7 4.04 -12.99 -12.81
C VAL A 7 3.64 -14.21 -11.99
N PHE A 8 3.17 -14.03 -10.74
CA PHE A 8 2.79 -15.18 -9.93
C PHE A 8 1.58 -15.92 -10.46
N LYS A 9 0.56 -15.21 -10.94
CA LYS A 9 -0.64 -15.88 -11.44
C LYS A 9 -0.34 -16.72 -12.69
N LEU A 10 0.45 -16.17 -13.62
CA LEU A 10 0.84 -16.90 -14.83
C LEU A 10 1.77 -18.08 -14.52
N GLU A 11 2.76 -17.89 -13.63
CA GLU A 11 3.62 -19.00 -13.22
C GLU A 11 2.83 -20.10 -12.52
N GLN A 12 1.94 -19.74 -11.59
CA GLN A 12 1.12 -20.72 -10.86
C GLN A 12 0.17 -21.49 -11.80
N GLU A 13 -0.41 -20.84 -12.80
CA GLU A 13 -1.23 -21.49 -13.83
C GLU A 13 -0.41 -22.50 -14.66
N GLU A 14 0.84 -22.19 -15.01
CA GLU A 14 1.70 -23.11 -15.77
C GLU A 14 2.18 -24.30 -14.92
N TYR A 15 2.59 -24.08 -13.65
CA TYR A 15 2.95 -25.17 -12.74
C TYR A 15 1.79 -26.14 -12.50
N MET A 16 0.55 -25.63 -12.38
CA MET A 16 -0.65 -26.47 -12.26
C MET A 16 -0.91 -27.28 -13.55
N LYS A 17 -0.71 -26.67 -14.72
CA LYS A 17 -0.87 -27.32 -16.03
C LYS A 17 0.14 -28.43 -16.27
N GLU A 18 1.37 -28.27 -15.80
CA GLU A 18 2.43 -29.27 -15.92
C GLU A 18 2.42 -30.34 -14.81
N GLN A 19 1.46 -30.28 -13.86
CA GLN A 19 1.39 -31.15 -12.68
C GLN A 19 2.67 -31.14 -11.83
N ILE A 20 3.38 -30.01 -11.83
CA ILE A 20 4.58 -29.83 -11.03
C ILE A 20 4.15 -29.42 -9.61
N PRO A 21 4.64 -30.09 -8.56
CA PRO A 21 4.37 -29.68 -7.18
C PRO A 21 4.86 -28.25 -6.94
N TRP A 22 3.92 -27.32 -6.77
CA TRP A 22 4.22 -25.93 -6.46
C TRP A 22 4.23 -25.70 -4.96
N THR A 23 5.32 -25.14 -4.46
CA THR A 23 5.39 -24.54 -3.11
C THR A 23 5.19 -23.05 -3.23
N LEU A 24 4.35 -22.47 -2.36
CA LEU A 24 4.14 -21.02 -2.32
C LEU A 24 5.50 -20.31 -2.16
N ILE A 25 5.95 -19.58 -3.19
CA ILE A 25 7.14 -18.75 -3.07
C ILE A 25 6.76 -17.53 -2.24
N ASP A 26 7.47 -17.32 -1.13
CA ASP A 26 7.28 -16.16 -0.28
C ASP A 26 7.82 -14.92 -1.01
N PHE A 27 6.98 -13.91 -1.23
CA PHE A 27 7.35 -12.67 -1.90
C PHE A 27 7.01 -11.46 -1.04
N TYR A 28 7.72 -10.36 -1.28
CA TYR A 28 7.47 -9.13 -0.55
C TYR A 28 6.17 -8.48 -1.03
N ASP A 29 5.12 -8.62 -0.24
CA ASP A 29 3.84 -7.98 -0.49
C ASP A 29 3.96 -6.47 -0.28
N ASN A 30 3.77 -5.72 -1.37
CA ASN A 30 3.80 -4.26 -1.34
C ASN A 30 2.44 -3.63 -1.04
N GLN A 31 1.39 -4.44 -0.83
CA GLN A 31 0.04 -3.98 -0.51
C GLN A 31 -0.02 -3.09 0.74
N PRO A 32 0.73 -3.35 1.84
CA PRO A 32 0.71 -2.44 2.99
C PRO A 32 1.21 -1.02 2.65
N CYS A 33 2.19 -0.89 1.76
CA CYS A 33 2.69 0.40 1.28
C CYS A 33 1.65 1.10 0.39
N ILE A 34 1.02 0.35 -0.51
CA ILE A 34 -0.07 0.86 -1.35
C ILE A 34 -1.22 1.38 -0.49
N ASN A 35 -1.64 0.60 0.51
CA ASN A 35 -2.72 0.97 1.42
C ASN A 35 -2.39 2.26 2.20
N LEU A 36 -1.15 2.43 2.67
CA LEU A 36 -0.73 3.67 3.34
C LEU A 36 -0.95 4.90 2.44
N ILE A 37 -0.81 4.77 1.12
CA ILE A 37 -0.93 5.87 0.17
C ILE A 37 -2.38 6.12 -0.25
N GLU A 38 -3.08 5.07 -0.70
CA GLU A 38 -4.36 5.21 -1.45
C GLU A 38 -5.62 4.89 -0.66
N SER A 39 -5.49 4.25 0.52
CA SER A 39 -6.67 3.88 1.29
C SER A 39 -7.31 5.09 1.97
N LYS A 40 -8.53 4.91 2.50
CA LYS A 40 -9.20 5.92 3.32
C LYS A 40 -8.34 6.24 4.55
N LEU A 41 -8.17 7.51 4.87
CA LEU A 41 -7.19 8.02 5.85
C LEU A 41 -5.73 7.68 5.49
N GLY A 42 -5.45 7.37 4.23
CA GLY A 42 -4.09 7.28 3.69
C GLY A 42 -3.54 8.65 3.32
N ILE A 43 -2.30 8.68 2.86
CA ILE A 43 -1.56 9.93 2.57
C ILE A 43 -2.33 10.82 1.60
N LEU A 44 -2.84 10.26 0.49
CA LEU A 44 -3.54 11.04 -0.53
C LEU A 44 -4.92 11.53 -0.06
N ASP A 45 -5.65 10.70 0.69
CA ASP A 45 -6.95 11.07 1.25
C ASP A 45 -6.81 12.22 2.27
N LEU A 46 -5.81 12.14 3.16
CA LEU A 46 -5.50 13.19 4.13
C LEU A 46 -5.03 14.50 3.45
N LEU A 47 -4.31 14.39 2.33
CA LEU A 47 -3.93 15.55 1.52
C LEU A 47 -5.15 16.22 0.88
N ASP A 48 -6.05 15.43 0.29
CA ASP A 48 -7.29 15.91 -0.32
C ASP A 48 -8.19 16.59 0.72
N GLU A 49 -8.26 16.07 1.94
CA GLU A 49 -8.96 16.72 3.04
C GLU A 49 -8.33 18.06 3.43
N GLU A 50 -7.00 18.13 3.51
CA GLU A 50 -6.31 19.39 3.85
C GLU A 50 -6.48 20.45 2.76
N CYS A 51 -6.40 20.06 1.48
CA CYS A 51 -6.61 20.97 0.35
C CYS A 51 -8.00 21.62 0.35
N LYS A 52 -8.99 20.99 1.00
CA LYS A 52 -10.36 21.53 1.15
C LYS A 52 -10.50 22.48 2.34
N MET A 53 -9.51 22.54 3.25
CA MET A 53 -9.58 23.38 4.44
C MET A 53 -9.25 24.84 4.09
N PRO A 54 -10.08 25.83 4.51
CA PRO A 54 -9.83 27.25 4.21
C PRO A 54 -8.50 27.82 4.74
N LYS A 55 -7.89 27.15 5.71
CA LYS A 55 -6.59 27.48 6.31
C LYS A 55 -5.64 26.27 6.32
N GLY A 56 -5.82 25.36 5.37
CA GLY A 56 -4.94 24.21 5.23
C GLY A 56 -3.51 24.64 4.91
N THR A 57 -2.55 24.00 5.54
CA THR A 57 -1.12 24.25 5.35
C THR A 57 -0.36 22.94 5.33
N ASP A 58 0.86 22.95 4.78
CA ASP A 58 1.73 21.78 4.80
C ASP A 58 2.05 21.33 6.25
N ASP A 59 2.20 22.28 7.17
CA ASP A 59 2.44 21.99 8.59
C ASP A 59 1.25 21.26 9.23
N THR A 60 0.02 21.73 8.99
CA THR A 60 -1.18 21.09 9.54
C THR A 60 -1.45 19.73 8.88
N TRP A 61 -1.13 19.57 7.60
CA TRP A 61 -1.14 18.26 6.93
C TRP A 61 -0.10 17.30 7.52
N ALA A 62 1.15 17.75 7.70
CA ALA A 62 2.21 16.94 8.30
C ALA A 62 1.81 16.47 9.71
N GLN A 63 1.23 17.36 10.53
CA GLN A 63 0.69 16.97 11.83
C GLN A 63 -0.43 15.92 11.73
N LYS A 64 -1.33 16.02 10.74
CA LYS A 64 -2.35 14.98 10.50
C LYS A 64 -1.72 13.64 10.12
N LEU A 65 -0.69 13.64 9.27
CA LEU A 65 0.04 12.41 8.91
C LEU A 65 0.69 11.78 10.15
N TYR A 66 1.42 12.56 10.94
CA TYR A 66 2.07 12.07 12.16
C TYR A 66 1.04 11.52 13.15
N ASN A 67 -0.04 12.25 13.41
CA ASN A 67 -1.09 11.79 14.34
C ASN A 67 -1.78 10.50 13.85
N THR A 68 -1.90 10.31 12.54
CA THR A 68 -2.61 9.16 11.96
C THR A 68 -1.71 7.93 11.83
N HIS A 69 -0.44 8.10 11.46
CA HIS A 69 0.41 6.96 11.05
C HIS A 69 1.66 6.75 11.91
N LEU A 70 2.18 7.79 12.59
CA LEU A 70 3.41 7.66 13.38
C LEU A 70 3.20 6.63 14.51
N ASN A 71 4.13 5.67 14.61
CA ASN A 71 4.07 4.53 15.54
C ASN A 71 2.86 3.60 15.37
N LYS A 72 2.04 3.78 14.32
CA LYS A 72 0.86 2.97 14.02
C LYS A 72 1.01 2.17 12.72
N CYS A 73 1.85 2.64 11.81
CA CYS A 73 2.20 1.96 10.59
C CYS A 73 3.72 1.73 10.55
N ALA A 74 4.17 0.49 10.39
CA ALA A 74 5.60 0.16 10.30
C ALA A 74 6.29 0.70 9.03
N LEU A 75 5.52 1.23 8.08
CA LEU A 75 6.02 1.82 6.84
C LEU A 75 6.04 3.36 6.88
N PHE A 76 5.73 3.95 8.04
CA PHE A 76 5.70 5.40 8.24
C PHE A 76 6.49 5.75 9.52
N GLU A 77 7.61 6.44 9.35
CA GLU A 77 8.57 6.82 10.40
C GLU A 77 8.69 8.34 10.55
#